data_AF-A0A924I3U2-F1
#
_entry.id   AF-A0A924I3U2-F1
#
_cell.length_a   1.000
_cell.length_b   1.000
_cell.length_c   1.000
_cell.angle_alpha   90.00
_cell.angle_beta   90.00
_cell.angle_gamma   90.00
#
_symmetry.space_group_name_H-M   'P 1'
#
loop_
_entity.id
_entity.type
_entity.pdbx_description
1 polymer ?
#
loop_
_entity_poly.entity_id
_entity_poly.type
_entity_poly.pdbx_seq_one_letter_code
_entity_poly.pdbx_strand_id
1 'polypeptide(L)'
;MIRHWLATPQSQVRTRWMKRFDPRYWTIDFPRPMVASVTTAADDTLVIDAVFMRRGDLAGIIWDSVDCWSHPLLAMETARDYRGTTLAFHWSATGAVQPLDAVNGPVLTIEGRDAAGNPRTWYVRLWNYATGTGADADIAIDFDTLDGGFLLPAEADPVWAGDVDRMFISIVPPGYDGSDVPLAAPAAARVALGNIRADGVGSMVKVGDAFVPPHALRMASGYDDSYNQTPERLIEAIFALGYRGALVHYVGMSHFPALRWDAATASYLADPAVPICGPAEAWHSDFVERAAALGLSPILSLSFELLDQHCPSAWAQRNNDGARAATGYSPPSTLLSPANAGAMAWLKTVAVSFNAILVAGGAAPRFQIGEPWWWVGPDWKPCVYDAATTALYLAQTGLAAPPIGDIRSVGTAAKRQYLDWCGSLLGQATLAVRDAVKAAVPATQTLLLFYAPQVLNAAAPELLRANLPGEWAYPAFDVLQLEDYDF
;
A
#
# COMPACT_ATOMS: atom_id res chain seq x y z
N MET A 1 -27.45 -26.50 10.34
CA MET A 1 -26.16 -25.88 10.70
C MET A 1 -25.19 -26.20 9.58
N ILE A 2 -24.90 -25.24 8.70
CA ILE A 2 -23.84 -25.40 7.70
C ILE A 2 -22.53 -25.33 8.49
N ARG A 3 -21.78 -26.45 8.55
CA ARG A 3 -20.43 -26.44 9.13
C ARG A 3 -19.54 -25.74 8.11
N HIS A 4 -19.21 -24.47 8.33
CA HIS A 4 -18.13 -23.83 7.59
C HIS A 4 -16.80 -24.27 8.22
N TRP A 5 -15.85 -24.63 7.38
CA TRP A 5 -14.48 -24.93 7.79
C TRP A 5 -13.59 -23.91 7.08
N LEU A 6 -12.87 -23.10 7.83
CA LEU A 6 -11.85 -22.22 7.24
C LEU A 6 -10.70 -23.09 6.74
N ALA A 7 -10.19 -22.79 5.56
CA ALA A 7 -9.07 -23.52 5.00
C ALA A 7 -7.84 -23.36 5.90
N THR A 8 -7.12 -24.46 6.08
CA THR A 8 -5.81 -24.48 6.73
C THR A 8 -4.77 -25.03 5.75
N PRO A 9 -3.46 -24.95 6.02
CA PRO A 9 -2.46 -25.58 5.16
C PRO A 9 -2.69 -27.10 4.97
N GLN A 10 -3.30 -27.76 5.97
CA GLN A 10 -3.67 -29.18 5.88
C GLN A 10 -4.85 -29.43 4.92
N SER A 11 -5.55 -28.39 4.47
CA SER A 11 -6.62 -28.47 3.48
C SER A 11 -6.11 -28.53 2.03
N GLN A 12 -4.80 -28.44 1.81
CA GLN A 12 -4.18 -28.56 0.49
C GLN A 12 -4.36 -29.98 -0.07
N VAL A 13 -5.22 -30.12 -1.09
CA VAL A 13 -5.44 -31.41 -1.80
C VAL A 13 -4.41 -31.61 -2.93
N ARG A 14 -3.90 -30.52 -3.48
CA ARG A 14 -2.87 -30.50 -4.53
C ARG A 14 -1.72 -29.62 -4.12
N THR A 15 -0.51 -30.08 -4.42
CA THR A 15 0.74 -29.37 -4.16
C THR A 15 1.68 -29.54 -5.33
N ARG A 16 2.57 -28.56 -5.51
CA ARG A 16 3.69 -28.59 -6.44
C ARG A 16 5.00 -28.34 -5.70
N TRP A 17 6.10 -28.43 -6.43
CA TRP A 17 7.43 -28.04 -5.95
C TRP A 17 7.88 -26.76 -6.63
N MET A 18 8.57 -25.92 -5.88
CA MET A 18 9.11 -24.63 -6.32
C MET A 18 10.57 -24.53 -5.86
N LYS A 19 11.38 -23.77 -6.60
CA LYS A 19 12.70 -23.36 -6.12
C LYS A 19 12.54 -22.31 -5.02
N ARG A 20 13.38 -22.37 -3.98
CA ARG A 20 13.52 -21.28 -3.00
C ARG A 20 13.90 -19.98 -3.73
N PHE A 21 13.59 -18.85 -3.09
CA PHE A 21 13.87 -17.51 -3.60
C PHE A 21 13.13 -17.14 -4.89
N ASP A 22 12.03 -17.83 -5.22
CA ASP A 22 11.12 -17.44 -6.30
C ASP A 22 10.69 -15.97 -6.12
N PRO A 23 10.89 -15.10 -7.13
CA PRO A 23 10.66 -13.65 -7.02
C PRO A 23 9.30 -13.28 -6.44
N ARG A 24 8.26 -14.08 -6.71
CA ARG A 24 6.88 -13.79 -6.25
C ARG A 24 6.74 -13.75 -4.74
N TYR A 25 7.55 -14.54 -4.03
CA TYR A 25 7.39 -14.77 -2.59
C TYR A 25 8.23 -13.82 -1.73
N TRP A 26 9.12 -13.02 -2.35
CA TRP A 26 9.80 -11.95 -1.65
C TRP A 26 8.81 -10.85 -1.25
N THR A 27 9.06 -10.24 -0.10
CA THR A 27 8.32 -9.09 0.38
C THR A 27 9.25 -7.91 0.61
N ILE A 28 8.70 -6.72 0.86
CA ILE A 28 9.46 -5.53 1.20
C ILE A 28 8.85 -4.84 2.42
N ASP A 29 9.71 -4.37 3.32
CA ASP A 29 9.30 -3.56 4.47
C ASP A 29 10.20 -2.33 4.57
N PHE A 30 9.66 -1.24 5.10
CA PHE A 30 10.35 0.04 5.22
C PHE A 30 9.67 0.95 6.26
N PRO A 31 10.43 1.82 6.95
CA PRO A 31 9.85 2.81 7.85
C PRO A 31 9.23 3.96 7.05
N ARG A 32 8.13 4.53 7.56
CA ARG A 32 7.67 5.84 7.06
C ARG A 32 8.68 6.91 7.49
N PRO A 33 9.00 7.89 6.62
CA PRO A 33 8.22 8.36 5.49
C PRO A 33 8.76 7.91 4.13
N MET A 34 9.81 7.08 4.07
CA MET A 34 10.18 6.48 2.79
C MET A 34 9.07 5.57 2.30
N VAL A 35 9.07 5.35 0.99
CA VAL A 35 8.20 4.37 0.34
C VAL A 35 9.07 3.49 -0.54
N ALA A 36 8.79 2.20 -0.55
CA ALA A 36 9.35 1.27 -1.50
C ALA A 36 8.27 0.31 -2.03
N SER A 37 8.60 -0.39 -3.10
CA SER A 37 7.74 -1.40 -3.72
C SER A 37 8.57 -2.58 -4.17
N VAL A 38 7.93 -3.73 -4.33
CA VAL A 38 8.54 -4.92 -4.90
C VAL A 38 7.66 -5.44 -6.04
N THR A 39 8.25 -5.67 -7.20
CA THR A 39 7.59 -6.18 -8.41
C THR A 39 8.44 -7.27 -9.06
N THR A 40 7.85 -8.04 -9.97
CA THR A 40 8.56 -9.08 -10.73
C THR A 40 8.59 -8.71 -12.21
N ALA A 41 9.80 -8.59 -12.76
CA ALA A 41 10.02 -8.19 -14.16
C ALA A 41 10.16 -9.40 -15.11
N ALA A 42 10.49 -10.57 -14.57
CA ALA A 42 10.55 -11.87 -15.24
C ALA A 42 10.46 -13.00 -14.20
N ASP A 43 10.33 -14.25 -14.64
CA ASP A 43 10.22 -15.44 -13.76
C ASP A 43 11.37 -15.57 -12.74
N ASP A 44 12.53 -15.00 -13.03
CA ASP A 44 13.74 -15.05 -12.21
C ASP A 44 14.27 -13.65 -11.81
N THR A 45 13.45 -12.61 -11.94
CA THR A 45 13.87 -11.22 -11.72
C THR A 45 12.92 -10.45 -10.80
N LEU A 46 13.48 -10.00 -9.67
CA LEU A 46 12.83 -9.12 -8.69
C LEU A 46 13.29 -7.67 -8.89
N VAL A 47 12.38 -6.71 -8.81
CA VAL A 47 12.69 -5.27 -8.93
C VAL A 47 12.11 -4.51 -7.74
N ILE A 48 12.90 -3.57 -7.26
CA ILE A 48 12.62 -2.72 -6.12
C ILE A 48 12.78 -1.28 -6.54
N ASP A 49 11.70 -0.51 -6.44
CA ASP A 49 11.71 0.94 -6.57
C ASP A 49 11.52 1.54 -5.18
N ALA A 50 12.39 2.48 -4.80
CA ALA A 50 12.38 3.12 -3.49
C ALA A 50 12.53 4.64 -3.62
N VAL A 51 11.95 5.38 -2.68
CA VAL A 51 12.14 6.82 -2.51
C VAL A 51 12.51 7.09 -1.07
N PHE A 52 13.76 7.48 -0.86
CA PHE A 52 14.28 7.86 0.45
C PHE A 52 13.95 9.31 0.77
N MET A 53 13.71 9.57 2.05
CA MET A 53 13.28 10.84 2.63
C MET A 53 14.22 11.33 3.72
N ARG A 54 14.88 10.42 4.45
CA ARG A 54 15.83 10.66 5.55
C ARG A 54 17.15 9.96 5.30
N ARG A 55 18.20 10.40 6.01
CA ARG A 55 19.51 9.73 6.00
C ARG A 55 19.49 8.34 6.63
N GLY A 56 18.62 8.11 7.60
CA GLY A 56 18.46 6.84 8.29
C GLY A 56 17.45 5.89 7.66
N ASP A 57 16.91 6.21 6.49
CA ASP A 57 15.93 5.35 5.81
C ASP A 57 16.58 4.03 5.34
N LEU A 58 15.80 2.95 5.43
CA LEU A 58 16.23 1.59 5.07
C LEU A 58 15.02 0.80 4.59
N ALA A 59 15.07 0.32 3.34
CA ALA A 59 14.17 -0.73 2.87
C ALA A 59 14.83 -2.10 3.06
N GLY A 60 14.04 -3.10 3.46
CA GLY A 60 14.45 -4.49 3.55
C GLY A 60 13.66 -5.35 2.56
N ILE A 61 14.36 -6.01 1.64
CA ILE A 61 13.75 -7.04 0.78
C ILE A 61 13.85 -8.36 1.54
N ILE A 62 12.74 -8.99 1.84
CA ILE A 62 12.62 -10.07 2.82
C ILE A 62 12.23 -11.38 2.14
N TRP A 63 12.93 -12.45 2.49
CA TRP A 63 12.55 -13.83 2.24
C TRP A 63 12.25 -14.51 3.59
N ASP A 64 10.98 -14.82 3.83
CA ASP A 64 10.54 -15.53 5.03
C ASP A 64 10.52 -17.05 4.81
N SER A 65 11.03 -17.81 5.77
CA SER A 65 10.90 -19.28 5.79
C SER A 65 9.47 -19.73 6.11
N VAL A 66 8.60 -18.82 6.56
CA VAL A 66 7.20 -19.06 6.88
C VAL A 66 6.33 -18.19 5.98
N ASP A 67 5.42 -18.81 5.25
CA ASP A 67 4.46 -18.09 4.44
C ASP A 67 3.27 -17.58 5.29
N CYS A 68 3.34 -16.31 5.66
CA CYS A 68 2.29 -15.62 6.42
C CYS A 68 1.29 -14.85 5.53
N TRP A 69 1.48 -14.86 4.21
CA TRP A 69 0.80 -13.93 3.31
C TRP A 69 -0.16 -14.63 2.34
N SER A 70 0.20 -15.85 1.91
CA SER A 70 -0.63 -16.62 0.99
C SER A 70 -1.86 -17.17 1.69
N HIS A 71 -2.96 -17.29 0.93
CA HIS A 71 -4.08 -18.11 1.37
C HIS A 71 -3.60 -19.54 1.71
N PRO A 72 -4.12 -20.20 2.76
CA PRO A 72 -3.60 -21.50 3.22
C PRO A 72 -3.56 -22.61 2.16
N LEU A 73 -4.42 -22.53 1.14
CA LEU A 73 -4.44 -23.48 0.01
C LEU A 73 -3.32 -23.27 -1.02
N LEU A 74 -2.63 -22.14 -0.97
CA LEU A 74 -1.55 -21.73 -1.89
C LEU A 74 -0.22 -21.47 -1.17
N ALA A 75 -0.23 -21.55 0.17
CA ALA A 75 0.93 -21.26 0.99
C ALA A 75 2.08 -22.24 0.74
N MET A 76 3.29 -21.70 0.76
CA MET A 76 4.53 -22.46 0.84
C MET A 76 4.63 -23.18 2.19
N GLU A 77 5.19 -24.37 2.21
CA GLU A 77 5.49 -25.05 3.48
C GLU A 77 6.58 -24.31 4.26
N THR A 78 6.50 -24.35 5.59
CA THR A 78 7.57 -23.81 6.42
C THR A 78 8.83 -24.68 6.31
N ALA A 79 9.90 -24.12 5.75
CA ALA A 79 11.16 -24.83 5.54
C ALA A 79 12.35 -23.97 6.01
N ARG A 80 12.81 -24.19 7.25
CA ARG A 80 13.84 -23.37 7.92
C ARG A 80 15.28 -23.84 7.70
N ASP A 81 15.47 -25.03 7.16
CA ASP A 81 16.80 -25.60 6.89
C ASP A 81 17.26 -25.24 5.47
N TYR A 82 18.32 -24.43 5.39
CA TYR A 82 18.96 -23.96 4.17
C TYR A 82 20.28 -24.68 3.87
N ARG A 83 20.69 -25.67 4.68
CA ARG A 83 21.89 -26.47 4.38
C ARG A 83 21.73 -27.20 3.04
N GLY A 84 22.82 -27.37 2.30
CA GLY A 84 22.81 -27.90 0.94
C GLY A 84 22.03 -27.02 -0.04
N THR A 85 21.94 -25.72 0.22
CA THR A 85 21.34 -24.72 -0.67
C THR A 85 22.39 -23.70 -1.07
N THR A 86 22.37 -23.31 -2.34
CA THR A 86 23.08 -22.12 -2.84
C THR A 86 22.06 -21.12 -3.38
N LEU A 87 22.38 -19.83 -3.29
CA LEU A 87 21.63 -18.73 -3.90
C LEU A 87 22.58 -17.92 -4.77
N ALA A 88 22.24 -17.74 -6.04
CA ALA A 88 22.94 -16.84 -6.94
C ALA A 88 21.96 -15.87 -7.60
N PHE A 89 22.39 -14.64 -7.81
CA PHE A 89 21.63 -13.63 -8.54
C PHE A 89 22.54 -12.52 -9.05
N HIS A 90 22.07 -11.82 -10.08
CA HIS A 90 22.70 -10.63 -10.63
C HIS A 90 22.10 -9.39 -9.97
N TRP A 91 22.91 -8.64 -9.25
CA TRP A 91 22.54 -7.37 -8.63
C TRP A 91 22.80 -6.22 -9.61
N SER A 92 21.79 -5.39 -9.85
CA SER A 92 21.93 -4.12 -10.56
C SER A 92 21.22 -3.00 -9.82
N ALA A 93 21.90 -1.88 -9.62
CA ALA A 93 21.44 -0.76 -8.80
C ALA A 93 21.67 0.58 -9.50
N THR A 94 20.65 1.44 -9.49
CA THR A 94 20.69 2.79 -10.07
C THR A 94 20.00 3.80 -9.15
N GLY A 95 20.32 5.08 -9.34
CA GLY A 95 19.77 6.16 -8.52
C GLY A 95 20.43 6.25 -7.14
N ALA A 96 19.66 6.68 -6.15
CA ALA A 96 20.14 7.03 -4.83
C ALA A 96 20.21 5.82 -3.88
N VAL A 97 21.01 4.81 -4.24
CA VAL A 97 21.28 3.64 -3.39
C VAL A 97 22.78 3.51 -3.12
N GLN A 98 23.13 3.15 -1.89
CA GLN A 98 24.51 2.90 -1.50
C GLN A 98 25.04 1.63 -2.23
N PRO A 99 26.22 1.67 -2.86
CA PRO A 99 26.77 0.50 -3.56
C PRO A 99 27.22 -0.60 -2.59
N LEU A 100 27.25 -1.85 -3.08
CA LEU A 100 27.64 -3.07 -2.35
C LEU A 100 28.99 -2.94 -1.64
N ASP A 101 29.97 -2.33 -2.32
CA ASP A 101 31.35 -2.21 -1.85
C ASP A 101 31.57 -1.12 -0.79
N ALA A 102 30.53 -0.35 -0.45
CA ALA A 102 30.60 0.66 0.60
C ALA A 102 30.59 0.06 2.01
N VAL A 103 30.86 0.90 3.01
CA VAL A 103 30.78 0.54 4.43
C VAL A 103 29.35 0.18 4.84
N ASN A 104 28.40 1.04 4.49
CA ASN A 104 26.96 0.82 4.73
C ASN A 104 26.25 0.29 3.47
N GLY A 105 26.96 -0.50 2.64
CA GLY A 105 26.36 -1.14 1.47
C GLY A 105 25.31 -2.20 1.86
N PRO A 106 24.54 -2.73 0.90
CA PRO A 106 23.58 -3.80 1.15
C PRO A 106 24.17 -4.99 1.93
N VAL A 107 23.47 -5.36 3.01
CA VAL A 107 23.82 -6.49 3.88
C VAL A 107 22.68 -7.49 3.85
N LEU A 108 23.01 -8.76 3.69
CA LEU A 108 22.10 -9.86 3.94
C LEU A 108 22.10 -10.16 5.44
N THR A 109 20.99 -9.84 6.09
CA THR A 109 20.75 -10.16 7.50
C THR A 109 19.99 -11.47 7.58
N ILE A 110 20.52 -12.44 8.33
CA ILE A 110 19.90 -13.76 8.53
C ILE A 110 19.50 -13.86 9.99
N GLU A 111 18.22 -14.10 10.26
CA GLU A 111 17.68 -14.26 11.62
C GLU A 111 17.22 -15.70 11.81
N GLY A 112 17.60 -16.34 12.92
CA GLY A 112 17.34 -17.76 13.12
C GLY A 112 17.75 -18.25 14.50
N ARG A 113 18.12 -19.52 14.60
CA ARG A 113 18.73 -20.15 15.77
C ARG A 113 20.12 -20.63 15.44
N ASP A 114 21.04 -20.57 16.39
CA ASP A 114 22.32 -21.29 16.29
C ASP A 114 22.15 -22.81 16.46
N ALA A 115 23.25 -23.57 16.37
CA ALA A 115 23.25 -25.02 16.53
C ALA A 115 22.72 -25.51 17.89
N ALA A 116 22.74 -24.67 18.93
CA ALA A 116 22.25 -24.97 20.27
C ALA A 116 20.78 -24.55 20.46
N GLY A 117 20.15 -23.96 19.43
CA GLY A 117 18.77 -23.51 19.46
C GLY A 117 18.59 -22.09 20.01
N ASN A 118 19.67 -21.32 20.22
CA ASN A 118 19.56 -19.95 20.74
C ASN A 118 19.25 -18.97 19.61
N PRO A 119 18.34 -17.98 19.80
CA PRO A 119 18.11 -16.93 18.82
C PRO A 119 19.41 -16.21 18.44
N ARG A 120 19.64 -16.07 17.13
CA ARG A 120 20.84 -15.45 16.59
C ARG A 120 20.55 -14.69 15.30
N THR A 121 21.31 -13.63 15.10
CA THR A 121 21.33 -12.82 13.87
C THR A 121 22.75 -12.81 13.32
N TRP A 122 22.89 -13.05 12.01
CA TRP A 122 24.15 -12.93 11.28
C TRP A 122 24.05 -11.80 10.26
N TYR A 123 25.15 -11.09 10.06
CA TYR A 123 25.27 -10.00 9.09
C TYR A 123 26.29 -10.39 8.03
N VAL A 124 25.79 -10.68 6.83
CA VAL A 124 26.57 -11.11 5.68
C VAL A 124 26.74 -9.92 4.74
N ARG A 125 27.97 -9.43 4.63
CA ARG A 125 28.30 -8.37 3.67
C ARG A 125 28.32 -8.96 2.26
N LEU A 126 27.32 -8.63 1.44
CA LEU A 126 27.14 -9.20 0.11
C LEU A 126 28.36 -9.00 -0.81
N TRP A 127 29.08 -7.88 -0.67
CA TRP A 127 30.28 -7.61 -1.45
C TRP A 127 31.40 -8.65 -1.29
N ASN A 128 31.47 -9.33 -0.15
CA ASN A 128 32.45 -10.40 0.06
C ASN A 128 32.19 -11.63 -0.82
N TYR A 129 30.98 -11.70 -1.42
CA TYR A 129 30.48 -12.78 -2.27
C TYR A 129 30.13 -12.29 -3.69
N ALA A 130 30.59 -11.08 -4.06
CA ALA A 130 30.25 -10.41 -5.30
C ALA A 130 31.40 -10.43 -6.31
N THR A 131 31.08 -10.55 -7.59
CA THR A 131 32.00 -10.33 -8.72
C THR A 131 31.42 -9.26 -9.64
N GLY A 132 32.12 -8.13 -9.78
CA GLY A 132 31.67 -7.00 -10.58
C GLY A 132 32.03 -5.67 -9.94
N THR A 133 31.08 -4.74 -9.93
CA THR A 133 31.17 -3.40 -9.34
C THR A 133 30.17 -3.25 -8.20
N GLY A 134 30.33 -2.22 -7.36
CA GLY A 134 29.39 -1.98 -6.27
C GLY A 134 27.93 -1.74 -6.68
N ALA A 135 27.67 -1.34 -7.92
CA ALA A 135 26.33 -1.10 -8.45
C ALA A 135 25.82 -2.21 -9.39
N ASP A 136 26.70 -3.11 -9.86
CA ASP A 136 26.40 -4.12 -10.87
C ASP A 136 27.35 -5.30 -10.65
N ALA A 137 26.84 -6.40 -10.08
CA ALA A 137 27.65 -7.56 -9.72
C ALA A 137 26.85 -8.86 -9.66
N ASP A 138 27.52 -9.96 -9.98
CA ASP A 138 27.01 -11.31 -9.71
C ASP A 138 27.33 -11.69 -8.26
N ILE A 139 26.31 -12.12 -7.51
CA ILE A 139 26.43 -12.56 -6.11
C ILE A 139 26.20 -14.07 -6.04
N ALA A 140 27.07 -14.78 -5.33
CA ALA A 140 26.95 -16.22 -5.11
C ALA A 140 27.14 -16.60 -3.64
N ILE A 141 26.11 -17.19 -3.05
CA ILE A 141 26.03 -17.55 -1.63
C ILE A 141 25.89 -19.07 -1.53
N ASP A 142 26.79 -19.69 -0.78
CA ASP A 142 26.71 -21.10 -0.37
C ASP A 142 26.42 -21.17 1.12
N PHE A 143 25.22 -21.61 1.50
CA PHE A 143 24.78 -21.65 2.90
C PHE A 143 25.54 -22.68 3.74
N ASP A 144 26.25 -23.63 3.14
CA ASP A 144 27.05 -24.62 3.88
C ASP A 144 28.40 -24.07 4.35
N THR A 145 28.88 -23.00 3.72
CA THR A 145 30.19 -22.37 4.03
C THR A 145 30.09 -20.86 4.19
N LEU A 146 28.89 -20.34 4.50
CA LEU A 146 28.62 -18.91 4.58
C LEU A 146 29.21 -18.31 5.85
N ASP A 147 30.05 -17.28 5.71
CA ASP A 147 30.54 -16.46 6.80
C ASP A 147 29.91 -15.06 6.78
N GLY A 148 29.42 -14.62 7.93
CA GLY A 148 29.16 -13.21 8.20
C GLY A 148 30.45 -12.44 8.52
N GLY A 149 30.34 -11.12 8.68
CA GLY A 149 31.47 -10.24 9.01
C GLY A 149 31.83 -9.25 7.89
N PHE A 150 32.59 -8.21 8.24
CA PHE A 150 32.94 -7.13 7.31
C PHE A 150 34.24 -7.47 6.54
N LEU A 151 35.31 -7.84 7.25
CA LEU A 151 36.62 -8.21 6.67
C LEU A 151 36.89 -9.72 6.72
N LEU A 152 36.58 -10.45 5.66
CA LEU A 152 36.90 -11.88 5.58
C LEU A 152 38.35 -12.13 5.12
N PRO A 153 39.04 -13.16 5.66
CA PRO A 153 38.55 -14.13 6.67
C PRO A 153 38.76 -13.68 8.13
N ALA A 154 39.31 -12.49 8.39
CA ALA A 154 39.72 -12.07 9.74
C ALA A 154 38.56 -11.91 10.73
N GLU A 155 37.40 -11.52 10.25
CA GLU A 155 36.17 -11.28 11.03
C GLU A 155 35.08 -12.31 10.73
N ALA A 156 35.45 -13.48 10.20
CA ALA A 156 34.49 -14.53 9.85
C ALA A 156 33.61 -14.90 11.05
N ASP A 157 32.30 -14.75 10.89
CA ASP A 157 31.29 -15.28 11.81
C ASP A 157 30.44 -16.34 11.09
N PRO A 158 30.78 -17.63 11.22
CA PRO A 158 30.10 -18.70 10.49
C PRO A 158 28.60 -18.70 10.72
N VAL A 159 27.85 -18.69 9.61
CA VAL A 159 26.40 -18.79 9.62
C VAL A 159 26.02 -20.24 9.84
N TRP A 160 25.16 -20.48 10.83
CA TRP A 160 24.49 -21.75 10.94
C TRP A 160 23.16 -21.65 10.19
N ALA A 161 22.93 -22.51 9.20
CA ALA A 161 21.84 -22.35 8.22
C ALA A 161 20.65 -23.32 8.37
N GLY A 162 20.59 -24.15 9.41
CA GLY A 162 19.58 -25.23 9.51
C GLY A 162 18.20 -24.87 10.11
N ASP A 163 17.98 -23.63 10.52
CA ASP A 163 16.84 -23.12 11.32
C ASP A 163 16.87 -21.58 11.26
N VAL A 164 16.56 -21.09 10.05
CA VAL A 164 16.44 -19.68 9.72
C VAL A 164 14.96 -19.28 9.70
N ASP A 165 14.65 -18.17 10.37
CA ASP A 165 13.33 -17.54 10.33
C ASP A 165 13.11 -16.78 9.03
N ARG A 166 14.02 -15.86 8.74
CA ARG A 166 13.94 -15.00 7.58
C ARG A 166 15.31 -14.47 7.22
N MET A 167 15.40 -13.98 6.00
CA MET A 167 16.55 -13.28 5.46
C MET A 167 16.07 -11.95 4.92
N PHE A 168 16.85 -10.88 5.07
CA PHE A 168 16.57 -9.65 4.33
C PHE A 168 17.82 -8.94 3.83
N ILE A 169 17.71 -8.31 2.66
CA ILE A 169 18.76 -7.50 2.06
C ILE A 169 18.41 -6.03 2.27
N SER A 170 19.30 -5.30 2.94
CA SER A 170 19.10 -3.86 3.19
C SER A 170 19.39 -3.01 1.96
N ILE A 171 18.58 -1.97 1.75
CA ILE A 171 18.79 -0.93 0.75
C ILE A 171 18.69 0.42 1.46
N VAL A 172 19.77 1.20 1.38
CA VAL A 172 19.91 2.48 2.09
C VAL A 172 20.37 3.60 1.14
N PRO A 173 20.06 4.87 1.44
CA PRO A 173 20.48 6.00 0.63
C PRO A 173 22.00 6.27 0.75
N PRO A 174 22.60 6.95 -0.24
CA PRO A 174 23.95 7.48 -0.15
C PRO A 174 24.15 8.34 1.09
N GLY A 175 25.21 8.05 1.85
CA GLY A 175 25.52 8.78 3.08
C GLY A 175 24.66 8.39 4.27
N TYR A 176 24.08 7.18 4.25
CA TYR A 176 23.37 6.58 5.38
C TYR A 176 24.19 6.66 6.67
N ASP A 177 23.59 7.23 7.71
CA ASP A 177 24.18 7.38 9.05
C ASP A 177 23.21 6.99 10.18
N GLY A 178 22.03 6.45 9.84
CA GLY A 178 20.99 6.05 10.79
C GLY A 178 20.23 7.21 11.45
N SER A 179 20.48 8.47 11.07
CA SER A 179 19.81 9.63 11.66
C SER A 179 18.48 9.99 10.97
N ASP A 180 17.55 10.57 11.72
CA ASP A 180 16.27 11.09 11.19
C ASP A 180 16.40 12.39 10.39
N VAL A 181 17.62 12.81 10.05
CA VAL A 181 17.88 14.05 9.29
C VAL A 181 17.22 13.95 7.91
N PRO A 182 16.32 14.90 7.56
CA PRO A 182 15.72 14.95 6.22
C PRO A 182 16.77 15.09 5.12
N LEU A 183 16.55 14.38 4.02
CA LEU A 183 17.29 14.61 2.78
C LEU A 183 16.90 15.97 2.19
N ALA A 184 17.81 16.57 1.39
CA ALA A 184 17.56 17.85 0.73
C ALA A 184 16.37 17.79 -0.25
N ALA A 185 16.16 16.62 -0.85
CA ALA A 185 15.00 16.28 -1.68
C ALA A 185 14.74 14.76 -1.56
N PRO A 186 13.51 14.31 -1.83
CA PRO A 186 13.23 12.88 -2.00
C PRO A 186 14.19 12.25 -3.01
N ALA A 187 14.77 11.10 -2.68
CA ALA A 187 15.83 10.47 -3.46
C ALA A 187 15.38 9.11 -3.97
N ALA A 188 15.11 9.03 -5.27
CA ALA A 188 14.65 7.80 -5.92
C ALA A 188 15.82 6.83 -6.19
N ALA A 189 15.57 5.55 -5.99
CA ALA A 189 16.50 4.46 -6.26
C ALA A 189 15.77 3.26 -6.86
N ARG A 190 16.51 2.47 -7.64
CA ARG A 190 16.02 1.22 -8.20
C ARG A 190 17.07 0.14 -8.09
N VAL A 191 16.65 -1.02 -7.60
CA VAL A 191 17.48 -2.23 -7.45
C VAL A 191 16.79 -3.39 -8.16
N ALA A 192 17.55 -4.19 -8.90
CA ALA A 192 17.08 -5.43 -9.51
C ALA A 192 17.96 -6.60 -9.03
N LEU A 193 17.31 -7.70 -8.66
CA LEU A 193 17.93 -9.01 -8.46
C LEU A 193 17.45 -9.88 -9.63
N GLY A 194 18.26 -9.95 -10.69
CA GLY A 194 17.97 -10.76 -11.87
C GLY A 194 18.63 -12.13 -11.82
N ASN A 195 18.22 -13.04 -12.71
CA ASN A 195 18.80 -14.38 -12.81
C ASN A 195 18.83 -15.13 -11.46
N ILE A 196 17.81 -14.95 -10.62
CA ILE A 196 17.75 -15.59 -9.30
C ILE A 196 17.70 -17.11 -9.48
N ARG A 197 18.67 -17.80 -8.87
CA ARG A 197 18.83 -19.25 -8.95
C ARG A 197 19.12 -19.82 -7.59
N ALA A 198 18.41 -20.90 -7.26
CA ALA A 198 18.65 -21.71 -6.08
C ALA A 198 19.00 -23.13 -6.48
N ASP A 199 20.10 -23.68 -5.97
CA ASP A 199 20.55 -25.04 -6.29
C ASP A 199 20.92 -25.84 -5.05
N GLY A 200 21.08 -27.16 -5.24
CA GLY A 200 21.33 -28.12 -4.16
C GLY A 200 20.06 -28.77 -3.60
N VAL A 201 20.25 -29.73 -2.69
CA VAL A 201 19.16 -30.58 -2.16
C VAL A 201 18.17 -29.81 -1.29
N GLY A 202 18.59 -28.71 -0.66
CA GLY A 202 17.72 -27.85 0.15
C GLY A 202 16.97 -26.77 -0.66
N SER A 203 17.21 -26.67 -1.97
CA SER A 203 16.67 -25.60 -2.83
C SER A 203 15.20 -25.75 -3.21
N MET A 204 14.55 -26.87 -2.91
CA MET A 204 13.16 -27.14 -3.28
C MET A 204 12.24 -27.00 -2.08
N VAL A 205 11.10 -26.35 -2.28
CA VAL A 205 10.06 -26.17 -1.27
C VAL A 205 8.70 -26.57 -1.84
N LYS A 206 7.88 -27.25 -1.02
CA LYS A 206 6.52 -27.62 -1.39
C LYS A 206 5.60 -26.40 -1.27
N VAL A 207 4.70 -26.26 -2.24
CA VAL A 207 3.73 -25.15 -2.29
C VAL A 207 2.34 -25.70 -2.61
N GLY A 208 1.31 -25.10 -2.01
CA GLY A 208 -0.08 -25.39 -2.38
C GLY A 208 -0.37 -25.05 -3.84
N ASP A 209 -1.12 -25.91 -4.53
CA ASP A 209 -1.46 -25.76 -5.95
C ASP A 209 -2.97 -25.91 -6.16
N ALA A 210 -3.72 -25.11 -5.40
CA ALA A 210 -5.17 -25.13 -5.44
C ALA A 210 -5.71 -24.40 -6.68
N PHE A 211 -6.68 -25.03 -7.34
CA PHE A 211 -7.50 -24.43 -8.39
C PHE A 211 -8.97 -24.56 -8.00
N VAL A 212 -9.47 -23.54 -7.32
CA VAL A 212 -10.88 -23.44 -6.95
C VAL A 212 -11.69 -23.09 -8.20
N PRO A 213 -12.79 -23.80 -8.50
CA PRO A 213 -13.63 -23.49 -9.65
C PRO A 213 -14.14 -22.04 -9.61
N PRO A 214 -14.25 -21.36 -10.77
CA PRO A 214 -14.83 -20.02 -10.83
C PRO A 214 -16.20 -19.96 -10.16
N HIS A 215 -16.43 -18.89 -9.38
CA HIS A 215 -17.66 -18.69 -8.63
C HIS A 215 -18.25 -17.28 -8.78
N ALA A 216 -19.43 -17.08 -8.22
CA ALA A 216 -20.18 -15.83 -8.35
C ALA A 216 -19.57 -14.65 -7.58
N LEU A 217 -18.80 -14.92 -6.53
CA LEU A 217 -18.11 -13.87 -5.77
C LEU A 217 -17.05 -13.17 -6.61
N ARG A 218 -16.83 -11.92 -6.27
CA ARG A 218 -15.81 -11.01 -6.82
C ARG A 218 -14.81 -10.67 -5.72
N MET A 219 -13.74 -9.95 -6.06
CA MET A 219 -12.67 -9.68 -5.11
C MET A 219 -12.63 -8.21 -4.73
N ALA A 220 -12.38 -7.94 -3.45
CA ALA A 220 -11.92 -6.65 -2.94
C ALA A 220 -10.54 -6.86 -2.30
N SER A 221 -9.63 -5.89 -2.49
CA SER A 221 -8.25 -5.90 -2.00
C SER A 221 -7.84 -4.48 -1.64
N GLY A 222 -6.73 -4.30 -0.90
CA GLY A 222 -6.22 -2.98 -0.51
C GLY A 222 -4.71 -2.89 -0.66
N TYR A 223 -4.22 -1.78 -1.20
CA TYR A 223 -2.79 -1.51 -1.36
C TYR A 223 -2.10 -1.32 0.00
N ASP A 224 -2.72 -0.58 0.92
CA ASP A 224 -2.14 -0.37 2.26
C ASP A 224 -1.96 -1.68 3.07
N ASP A 225 -2.70 -2.74 2.73
CA ASP A 225 -2.56 -4.09 3.31
C ASP A 225 -1.64 -5.02 2.51
N SER A 226 -1.24 -4.61 1.30
CA SER A 226 -0.57 -5.48 0.32
C SER A 226 0.69 -4.89 -0.29
N TYR A 227 1.05 -3.65 0.03
CA TYR A 227 2.18 -2.90 -0.54
C TYR A 227 3.51 -3.66 -0.43
N ASN A 228 3.62 -4.50 0.60
CA ASN A 228 4.79 -5.29 0.91
C ASN A 228 4.95 -6.53 0.01
N GLN A 229 3.90 -6.95 -0.72
CA GLN A 229 3.91 -8.16 -1.55
C GLN A 229 4.05 -7.82 -3.03
N THR A 230 4.55 -8.78 -3.83
CA THR A 230 4.53 -8.64 -5.28
C THR A 230 3.09 -8.69 -5.82
N PRO A 231 2.72 -7.84 -6.81
CA PRO A 231 1.41 -7.94 -7.45
C PRO A 231 1.16 -9.30 -8.10
N GLU A 232 2.19 -9.94 -8.65
CA GLU A 232 2.12 -11.29 -9.20
C GLU A 232 1.53 -12.30 -8.23
N ARG A 233 2.07 -12.36 -7.01
CA ARG A 233 1.59 -13.28 -5.97
C ARG A 233 0.12 -13.06 -5.65
N LEU A 234 -0.31 -11.81 -5.55
CA LEU A 234 -1.70 -11.46 -5.23
C LEU A 234 -2.66 -11.83 -6.35
N ILE A 235 -2.31 -11.47 -7.59
CA ILE A 235 -3.16 -11.72 -8.76
C ILE A 235 -3.26 -13.21 -9.08
N GLU A 236 -2.15 -13.96 -8.98
CA GLU A 236 -2.17 -15.41 -9.10
C GLU A 236 -3.07 -16.04 -8.02
N ALA A 237 -2.98 -15.59 -6.76
CA ALA A 237 -3.81 -16.11 -5.69
C ALA A 237 -5.30 -15.84 -5.92
N ILE A 238 -5.66 -14.61 -6.32
CA ILE A 238 -7.04 -14.23 -6.67
C ILE A 238 -7.57 -15.17 -7.77
N PHE A 239 -6.78 -15.41 -8.82
CA PHE A 239 -7.20 -16.28 -9.92
C PHE A 239 -7.32 -17.75 -9.50
N ALA A 240 -6.32 -18.27 -8.79
CA ALA A 240 -6.26 -19.66 -8.32
C ALA A 240 -7.41 -19.99 -7.33
N LEU A 241 -7.87 -19.00 -6.57
CA LEU A 241 -9.01 -19.11 -5.66
C LEU A 241 -10.38 -18.95 -6.34
N GLY A 242 -10.44 -18.83 -7.67
CA GLY A 242 -11.69 -18.87 -8.43
C GLY A 242 -12.38 -17.51 -8.60
N TYR A 243 -11.79 -16.41 -8.11
CA TYR A 243 -12.32 -15.07 -8.35
C TYR A 243 -12.14 -14.66 -9.81
N ARG A 244 -13.19 -14.09 -10.41
CA ARG A 244 -13.21 -13.61 -11.81
C ARG A 244 -13.98 -12.29 -11.91
N GLY A 245 -13.76 -11.53 -12.98
CA GLY A 245 -14.48 -10.28 -13.23
C GLY A 245 -13.97 -9.13 -12.36
N ALA A 246 -14.88 -8.39 -11.72
CA ALA A 246 -14.54 -7.20 -10.96
C ALA A 246 -13.55 -7.47 -9.81
N LEU A 247 -12.52 -6.63 -9.72
CA LEU A 247 -11.53 -6.61 -8.66
C LEU A 247 -11.46 -5.19 -8.11
N VAL A 248 -12.11 -4.93 -6.97
CA VAL A 248 -11.96 -3.64 -6.29
C VAL A 248 -10.60 -3.63 -5.60
N HIS A 249 -9.80 -2.62 -5.87
CA HIS A 249 -8.52 -2.39 -5.21
C HIS A 249 -8.53 -1.01 -4.57
N TYR A 250 -8.67 -0.99 -3.25
CA TYR A 250 -8.56 0.22 -2.45
C TYR A 250 -7.11 0.67 -2.44
N VAL A 251 -6.84 1.85 -2.98
CA VAL A 251 -5.48 2.41 -3.00
C VAL A 251 -5.01 2.77 -1.58
N GLY A 252 -5.94 3.00 -0.65
CA GLY A 252 -5.64 3.39 0.72
C GLY A 252 -5.25 4.86 0.83
N MET A 253 -4.40 5.17 1.81
CA MET A 253 -4.16 6.51 2.33
C MET A 253 -2.69 6.78 2.70
N SER A 254 -1.84 5.74 2.73
CA SER A 254 -0.55 5.85 3.44
C SER A 254 0.67 5.53 2.59
N HIS A 255 0.57 4.69 1.55
CA HIS A 255 1.76 4.29 0.76
C HIS A 255 1.83 4.91 -0.64
N PHE A 256 0.72 5.33 -1.22
CA PHE A 256 0.72 5.95 -2.56
C PHE A 256 1.18 7.42 -2.63
N PRO A 257 0.95 8.29 -1.61
CA PRO A 257 1.24 9.71 -1.77
C PRO A 257 2.73 9.96 -1.91
N ALA A 258 3.12 10.83 -2.85
CA ALA A 258 4.45 11.43 -2.79
C ALA A 258 4.50 12.41 -1.62
N LEU A 259 5.61 12.43 -0.91
CA LEU A 259 5.83 13.27 0.27
C LEU A 259 6.95 14.27 0.01
N ARG A 260 6.88 15.42 0.68
CA ARG A 260 7.96 16.41 0.76
C ARG A 260 8.18 16.87 2.20
N TRP A 261 9.41 17.24 2.53
CA TRP A 261 9.72 17.85 3.81
C TRP A 261 9.16 19.28 3.87
N ASP A 262 8.45 19.60 4.95
CA ASP A 262 7.97 20.93 5.27
C ASP A 262 8.72 21.48 6.49
N ALA A 263 9.67 22.39 6.24
CA ALA A 263 10.50 22.96 7.29
C ALA A 263 9.72 23.82 8.30
N ALA A 264 8.57 24.37 7.91
CA ALA A 264 7.75 25.20 8.80
C ALA A 264 7.05 24.38 9.89
N THR A 265 6.64 23.16 9.55
CA THR A 265 5.96 22.23 10.47
C THR A 265 6.85 21.07 10.92
N ALA A 266 8.10 21.02 10.45
CA ALA A 266 9.05 19.94 10.69
C ALA A 266 8.43 18.54 10.45
N SER A 267 7.65 18.42 9.37
CA SER A 267 6.85 17.23 9.04
C SER A 267 7.00 16.87 7.56
N TYR A 268 6.74 15.60 7.24
CA TYR A 268 6.61 15.15 5.84
C TYR A 268 5.15 15.21 5.44
N LEU A 269 4.83 16.03 4.44
CA LEU A 269 3.46 16.27 3.99
C LEU A 269 3.29 15.80 2.54
N ALA A 270 2.07 15.42 2.17
CA ALA A 270 1.70 15.12 0.79
C ALA A 270 2.14 16.26 -0.14
N ASP A 271 2.84 15.88 -1.21
CA ASP A 271 3.32 16.82 -2.20
C ASP A 271 2.21 17.13 -3.22
N PRO A 272 1.68 18.36 -3.26
CA PRO A 272 0.67 18.72 -4.25
C PRO A 272 1.19 18.71 -5.70
N ALA A 273 2.51 18.70 -5.92
CA ALA A 273 3.11 18.69 -7.25
C ALA A 273 3.30 17.28 -7.83
N VAL A 274 3.31 16.25 -6.98
CA VAL A 274 3.54 14.86 -7.40
C VAL A 274 2.39 14.00 -6.86
N PRO A 275 1.47 13.53 -7.72
CA PRO A 275 0.24 12.89 -7.26
C PRO A 275 0.49 11.52 -6.60
N ILE A 276 1.31 10.68 -7.23
CA ILE A 276 1.63 9.31 -6.77
C ILE A 276 3.15 9.19 -6.69
N CYS A 277 3.68 8.53 -5.67
CA CYS A 277 5.10 8.24 -5.57
C CYS A 277 5.51 7.14 -6.57
N GLY A 278 6.75 7.19 -7.06
CA GLY A 278 7.27 6.23 -8.05
C GLY A 278 7.08 4.75 -7.66
N PRO A 279 7.37 4.33 -6.41
CA PRO A 279 7.15 2.96 -5.97
C PRO A 279 5.69 2.50 -6.09
N ALA A 280 4.73 3.36 -5.69
CA ALA A 280 3.32 3.02 -5.83
C ALA A 280 2.88 2.97 -7.29
N GLU A 281 3.41 3.85 -8.14
CA GLU A 281 3.15 3.80 -9.59
C GLU A 281 3.67 2.49 -10.21
N ALA A 282 4.89 2.07 -9.87
CA ALA A 282 5.47 0.81 -10.35
C ALA A 282 4.64 -0.41 -9.92
N TRP A 283 4.27 -0.47 -8.64
CA TRP A 283 3.47 -1.56 -8.08
C TRP A 283 2.09 -1.65 -8.74
N HIS A 284 1.38 -0.53 -8.88
CA HIS A 284 0.04 -0.52 -9.47
C HIS A 284 0.06 -0.81 -10.98
N SER A 285 1.12 -0.42 -11.68
CA SER A 285 1.29 -0.75 -13.10
C SER A 285 1.38 -2.26 -13.29
N ASP A 286 2.26 -2.92 -12.53
CA ASP A 286 2.39 -4.39 -12.54
C ASP A 286 1.09 -5.10 -12.10
N PHE A 287 0.42 -4.59 -11.06
CA PHE A 287 -0.88 -5.11 -10.62
C PHE A 287 -1.95 -5.06 -11.71
N VAL A 288 -2.10 -3.92 -12.38
CA VAL A 288 -3.12 -3.74 -13.42
C VAL A 288 -2.81 -4.60 -14.64
N GLU A 289 -1.56 -4.62 -15.11
CA GLU A 289 -1.13 -5.42 -16.26
C GLU A 289 -1.44 -6.91 -16.05
N ARG A 290 -1.10 -7.43 -14.86
CA ARG A 290 -1.35 -8.83 -14.51
C ARG A 290 -2.83 -9.13 -14.35
N ALA A 291 -3.59 -8.22 -13.71
CA ALA A 291 -5.03 -8.37 -13.60
C ALA A 291 -5.69 -8.43 -14.98
N ALA A 292 -5.32 -7.52 -15.89
CA ALA A 292 -5.83 -7.47 -17.25
C ALA A 292 -5.45 -8.73 -18.05
N ALA A 293 -4.20 -9.20 -17.93
CA ALA A 293 -3.73 -10.42 -18.59
C ALA A 293 -4.52 -11.67 -18.19
N LEU A 294 -5.01 -11.75 -16.95
CA LEU A 294 -5.88 -12.83 -16.47
C LEU A 294 -7.38 -12.59 -16.71
N GLY A 295 -7.75 -11.51 -17.39
CA GLY A 295 -9.14 -11.16 -17.69
C GLY A 295 -9.94 -10.67 -16.49
N LEU A 296 -9.27 -10.19 -15.43
CA LEU A 296 -9.92 -9.47 -14.34
C LEU A 296 -10.23 -8.04 -14.79
N SER A 297 -11.17 -7.39 -14.09
CA SER A 297 -11.61 -6.02 -14.37
C SER A 297 -11.29 -5.13 -13.16
N PRO A 298 -10.03 -4.69 -12.99
CA PRO A 298 -9.61 -3.90 -11.84
C PRO A 298 -10.39 -2.59 -11.76
N ILE A 299 -10.75 -2.21 -10.53
CA ILE A 299 -11.33 -0.93 -10.15
C ILE A 299 -10.37 -0.32 -9.13
N LEU A 300 -9.72 0.79 -9.48
CA LEU A 300 -8.90 1.52 -8.51
C LEU A 300 -9.80 2.47 -7.73
N SER A 301 -9.88 2.25 -6.41
CA SER A 301 -10.72 2.99 -5.48
C SER A 301 -9.88 3.95 -4.65
N LEU A 302 -10.03 5.24 -4.89
CA LEU A 302 -9.29 6.31 -4.21
C LEU A 302 -10.14 6.92 -3.11
N SER A 303 -9.68 6.82 -1.87
CA SER A 303 -10.33 7.41 -0.71
C SER A 303 -10.21 8.94 -0.67
N PHE A 304 -11.16 9.62 -0.02
CA PHE A 304 -11.02 11.01 0.42
C PHE A 304 -10.17 11.13 1.70
N GLU A 305 -9.39 10.13 2.01
CA GLU A 305 -8.58 10.00 3.20
C GLU A 305 -7.08 10.06 2.91
N LEU A 306 -6.33 10.57 3.88
CA LEU A 306 -4.87 10.59 3.89
C LEU A 306 -4.37 10.29 5.30
N LEU A 307 -3.20 9.67 5.44
CA LEU A 307 -2.61 9.46 6.77
C LEU A 307 -2.41 10.80 7.49
N ASP A 308 -2.88 10.93 8.74
CA ASP A 308 -3.07 12.23 9.40
C ASP A 308 -1.76 13.02 9.51
N GLN A 309 -0.67 12.33 9.84
CA GLN A 309 0.67 12.89 9.96
C GLN A 309 1.25 13.41 8.63
N HIS A 310 0.74 12.93 7.49
CA HIS A 310 1.17 13.34 6.15
C HIS A 310 0.18 14.30 5.49
N CYS A 311 -0.96 14.57 6.14
CA CYS A 311 -1.98 15.47 5.62
C CYS A 311 -1.69 16.92 6.02
N PRO A 312 -1.54 17.86 5.05
CA PRO A 312 -1.48 19.29 5.34
C PRO A 312 -2.62 19.72 6.26
N SER A 313 -2.30 20.46 7.33
CA SER A 313 -3.25 20.78 8.40
C SER A 313 -4.54 21.48 7.91
N ALA A 314 -4.44 22.28 6.85
CA ALA A 314 -5.57 22.98 6.24
C ALA A 314 -6.48 22.09 5.38
N TRP A 315 -6.01 20.91 4.96
CA TRP A 315 -6.77 19.99 4.13
C TRP A 315 -7.74 19.14 4.95
N ALA A 316 -7.44 18.88 6.22
CA ALA A 316 -8.25 18.02 7.07
C ALA A 316 -9.59 18.66 7.47
N GLN A 317 -10.64 17.85 7.44
CA GLN A 317 -11.92 18.14 8.06
C GLN A 317 -11.75 18.35 9.58
N ARG A 318 -12.58 19.21 10.18
CA ARG A 318 -12.54 19.51 11.63
C ARG A 318 -13.93 19.58 12.24
N ASN A 319 -14.06 19.15 13.49
CA ASN A 319 -15.28 19.36 14.27
C ASN A 319 -15.35 20.79 14.83
N ASN A 320 -16.47 21.13 15.47
CA ASN A 320 -16.73 22.48 15.99
C ASN A 320 -15.75 22.91 17.10
N ASP A 321 -15.03 21.97 17.72
CA ASP A 321 -13.98 22.24 18.72
C ASP A 321 -12.60 22.40 18.07
N GLY A 322 -12.51 22.26 16.74
CA GLY A 322 -11.28 22.35 15.96
C GLY A 322 -10.50 21.04 15.89
N ALA A 323 -10.98 19.94 16.49
CA ALA A 323 -10.32 18.64 16.40
C ALA A 323 -10.43 18.09 14.97
N ARG A 324 -9.34 17.47 14.49
CA ARG A 324 -9.30 16.85 13.15
C ARG A 324 -10.26 15.68 13.07
N ALA A 325 -10.70 15.37 11.85
CA ALA A 325 -11.40 14.14 11.53
C ALA A 325 -10.45 12.93 11.62
N ALA A 326 -10.06 12.54 12.82
CA ALA A 326 -9.19 11.39 13.05
C ALA A 326 -10.02 10.09 13.09
N THR A 327 -9.64 9.12 12.28
CA THR A 327 -10.25 7.78 12.26
C THR A 327 -9.74 6.90 13.40
N GLY A 328 -10.29 5.68 13.51
CA GLY A 328 -9.91 4.70 14.53
C GLY A 328 -8.60 3.95 14.27
N TYR A 329 -7.90 4.20 13.16
CA TYR A 329 -6.63 3.54 12.85
C TYR A 329 -5.48 4.00 13.75
N SER A 330 -4.42 3.22 13.81
CA SER A 330 -3.19 3.55 14.55
C SER A 330 -1.95 3.33 13.67
N PRO A 331 -1.23 4.40 13.25
CA PRO A 331 -1.58 5.81 13.42
C PRO A 331 -2.87 6.19 12.68
N PRO A 332 -3.59 7.24 13.12
CA PRO A 332 -4.85 7.61 12.51
C PRO A 332 -4.64 8.25 11.14
N SER A 333 -5.71 8.21 10.39
CA SER A 333 -5.88 8.96 9.15
C SER A 333 -6.85 10.10 9.32
N THR A 334 -6.98 10.92 8.27
CA THR A 334 -7.91 12.02 8.29
C THR A 334 -8.59 12.26 6.94
N LEU A 335 -9.87 12.60 7.02
CA LEU A 335 -10.69 12.91 5.86
C LEU A 335 -10.37 14.31 5.35
N LEU A 336 -10.21 14.41 4.03
CA LEU A 336 -9.95 15.64 3.31
C LEU A 336 -11.23 16.46 3.17
N SER A 337 -11.14 17.77 3.34
CA SER A 337 -12.26 18.70 3.32
C SER A 337 -12.71 18.98 1.88
N PRO A 338 -13.98 18.67 1.51
CA PRO A 338 -14.58 19.08 0.24
C PRO A 338 -14.51 20.57 -0.06
N ALA A 339 -14.40 21.43 0.97
CA ALA A 339 -14.29 22.88 0.81
C ALA A 339 -12.86 23.34 0.46
N ASN A 340 -11.84 22.51 0.72
CA ASN A 340 -10.46 22.89 0.51
C ASN A 340 -10.05 22.69 -0.96
N ALA A 341 -9.89 23.79 -1.69
CA ALA A 341 -9.52 23.76 -3.10
C ALA A 341 -8.17 23.06 -3.37
N GLY A 342 -7.20 23.15 -2.45
CA GLY A 342 -5.91 22.48 -2.58
C GLY A 342 -6.02 20.96 -2.45
N ALA A 343 -6.74 20.49 -1.43
CA ALA A 343 -7.01 19.07 -1.22
C ALA A 343 -7.78 18.47 -2.42
N MET A 344 -8.82 19.16 -2.88
CA MET A 344 -9.62 18.71 -4.03
C MET A 344 -8.85 18.76 -5.35
N ALA A 345 -7.94 19.74 -5.53
CA ALA A 345 -7.05 19.77 -6.67
C ALA A 345 -6.10 18.57 -6.69
N TRP A 346 -5.50 18.26 -5.53
CA TRP A 346 -4.62 17.11 -5.38
C TRP A 346 -5.36 15.77 -5.64
N LEU A 347 -6.52 15.54 -5.02
CA LEU A 347 -7.32 14.34 -5.25
C LEU A 347 -7.66 14.12 -6.74
N LYS A 348 -7.99 15.19 -7.47
CA LYS A 348 -8.21 15.10 -8.93
C LYS A 348 -6.97 14.63 -9.67
N THR A 349 -5.79 15.14 -9.33
CA THR A 349 -4.54 14.73 -9.98
C THR A 349 -4.19 13.27 -9.67
N VAL A 350 -4.43 12.81 -8.44
CA VAL A 350 -4.26 11.41 -8.03
C VAL A 350 -5.23 10.51 -8.80
N ALA A 351 -6.51 10.87 -8.83
CA ALA A 351 -7.55 10.12 -9.56
C ALA A 351 -7.23 9.96 -11.05
N VAL A 352 -6.80 11.05 -11.70
CA VAL A 352 -6.37 11.03 -13.11
C VAL A 352 -5.15 10.12 -13.31
N SER A 353 -4.18 10.14 -12.39
CA SER A 353 -2.96 9.34 -12.49
C SER A 353 -3.26 7.84 -12.35
N PHE A 354 -4.09 7.42 -11.41
CA PHE A 354 -4.53 6.02 -11.32
C PHE A 354 -5.32 5.56 -12.53
N ASN A 355 -6.13 6.45 -13.13
CA ASN A 355 -6.84 6.12 -14.35
C ASN A 355 -5.89 6.00 -15.56
N ALA A 356 -4.78 6.73 -15.58
CA ALA A 356 -3.73 6.55 -16.58
C ALA A 356 -3.04 5.18 -16.43
N ILE A 357 -2.76 4.73 -15.20
CA ILE A 357 -2.22 3.39 -14.92
C ILE A 357 -3.17 2.30 -15.43
N LEU A 358 -4.48 2.43 -15.17
CA LEU A 358 -5.49 1.50 -15.69
C LEU A 358 -5.42 1.34 -17.21
N VAL A 359 -5.36 2.46 -17.93
CA VAL A 359 -5.29 2.47 -19.41
C VAL A 359 -3.95 1.91 -19.90
N ALA A 360 -2.84 2.29 -19.29
CA ALA A 360 -1.51 1.84 -19.67
C ALA A 360 -1.36 0.32 -19.51
N GLY A 361 -1.90 -0.25 -18.43
CA GLY A 361 -1.90 -1.69 -18.18
C GLY A 361 -2.93 -2.49 -19.00
N GLY A 362 -3.60 -1.86 -19.97
CA GLY A 362 -4.53 -2.54 -20.88
C GLY A 362 -5.88 -2.90 -20.27
N ALA A 363 -6.21 -2.40 -19.08
CA ALA A 363 -7.51 -2.60 -18.47
C ALA A 363 -8.55 -1.60 -19.02
N ALA A 364 -9.82 -2.01 -19.05
CA ALA A 364 -10.90 -1.05 -19.20
C ALA A 364 -10.88 -0.11 -17.98
N PRO A 365 -10.85 1.22 -18.15
CA PRO A 365 -10.69 2.14 -17.03
C PRO A 365 -11.96 2.15 -16.16
N ARG A 366 -11.82 1.71 -14.91
CA ARG A 366 -12.87 1.73 -13.89
C ARG A 366 -12.30 2.40 -12.64
N PHE A 367 -12.85 3.55 -12.30
CA PHE A 367 -12.36 4.35 -11.18
C PHE A 367 -13.48 4.56 -10.16
N GLN A 368 -13.20 4.23 -8.90
CA GLN A 368 -14.12 4.43 -7.80
C GLN A 368 -13.65 5.61 -6.94
N ILE A 369 -14.56 6.54 -6.68
CA ILE A 369 -14.39 7.51 -5.60
C ILE A 369 -14.75 6.80 -4.30
N GLY A 370 -13.74 6.49 -3.51
CA GLY A 370 -13.83 5.85 -2.20
C GLY A 370 -14.02 6.87 -1.08
N GLU A 371 -14.75 6.44 -0.06
CA GLU A 371 -14.93 7.12 1.22
C GLU A 371 -15.25 8.63 1.19
N PRO A 372 -16.10 9.13 0.27
CA PRO A 372 -16.39 10.55 0.19
C PRO A 372 -17.45 10.93 1.21
N TRP A 373 -17.09 11.14 2.48
CA TRP A 373 -18.03 11.58 3.52
C TRP A 373 -17.45 12.60 4.49
N TRP A 374 -18.37 13.31 5.15
CA TRP A 374 -18.07 14.08 6.34
C TRP A 374 -17.93 13.14 7.53
N TRP A 375 -16.77 13.18 8.19
CA TRP A 375 -16.47 12.32 9.31
C TRP A 375 -17.33 12.65 10.54
N VAL A 376 -17.82 11.61 11.20
CA VAL A 376 -18.40 11.70 12.54
C VAL A 376 -17.71 10.64 13.39
N GLY A 377 -16.93 11.09 14.36
CA GLY A 377 -16.22 10.20 15.27
C GLY A 377 -17.14 9.56 16.32
N PRO A 378 -16.58 8.70 17.20
CA PRO A 378 -17.31 8.10 18.31
C PRO A 378 -17.84 9.14 19.33
N ASP A 379 -17.35 10.38 19.27
CA ASP A 379 -17.83 11.52 20.05
C ASP A 379 -19.10 12.18 19.48
N TRP A 380 -19.60 11.70 18.34
CA TRP A 380 -20.79 12.17 17.63
C TRP A 380 -20.68 13.62 17.11
N LYS A 381 -19.46 14.16 17.02
CA LYS A 381 -19.24 15.52 16.53
C LYS A 381 -18.94 15.47 15.02
N PRO A 382 -19.79 16.08 14.17
CA PRO A 382 -19.53 16.11 12.75
C PRO A 382 -18.35 17.04 12.42
N CYS A 383 -17.45 16.56 11.57
CA CYS A 383 -16.26 17.29 11.14
C CYS A 383 -16.54 18.21 9.94
N VAL A 384 -17.52 19.09 10.10
CA VAL A 384 -18.00 20.03 9.07
C VAL A 384 -17.61 21.48 9.37
N TYR A 385 -16.53 21.73 10.10
CA TYR A 385 -16.17 23.04 10.67
C TYR A 385 -14.72 23.47 10.41
N ASP A 386 -14.03 22.85 9.44
CA ASP A 386 -12.72 23.37 9.05
C ASP A 386 -12.82 24.81 8.49
N ALA A 387 -11.68 25.50 8.45
CA ALA A 387 -11.61 26.91 8.08
C ALA A 387 -12.11 27.18 6.64
N ALA A 388 -11.89 26.26 5.70
CA ALA A 388 -12.37 26.42 4.34
C ALA A 388 -13.89 26.27 4.27
N THR A 389 -14.43 25.27 4.97
CA THR A 389 -15.88 25.01 5.03
C THR A 389 -16.65 26.18 5.63
N THR A 390 -16.22 26.67 6.79
CA THR A 390 -16.92 27.78 7.49
C THR A 390 -16.81 29.11 6.72
N ALA A 391 -15.66 29.40 6.13
CA ALA A 391 -15.49 30.58 5.29
C ALA A 391 -16.35 30.53 4.02
N LEU A 392 -16.43 29.36 3.36
CA LEU A 392 -17.24 29.18 2.17
C LEU A 392 -18.73 29.31 2.46
N TYR A 393 -19.21 28.72 3.57
CA TYR A 393 -20.59 28.85 3.99
C TYR A 393 -20.98 30.31 4.25
N LEU A 394 -20.14 31.06 4.96
CA LEU A 394 -20.36 32.48 5.21
C LEU A 394 -20.38 33.29 3.91
N ALA A 395 -19.44 33.02 3.00
CA ALA A 395 -19.35 33.72 1.73
C ALA A 395 -20.58 33.48 0.83
N GLN A 396 -21.11 32.25 0.81
CA GLN A 396 -22.24 31.89 -0.06
C GLN A 396 -23.60 32.27 0.53
N THR A 397 -23.76 32.25 1.85
CA THR A 397 -25.06 32.40 2.52
C THR A 397 -25.21 33.71 3.30
N GLY A 398 -24.10 34.37 3.64
CA GLY A 398 -24.08 35.49 4.57
C GLY A 398 -24.31 35.09 6.04
N LEU A 399 -24.36 33.79 6.35
CA LEU A 399 -24.65 33.26 7.68
C LEU A 399 -23.42 32.58 8.29
N ALA A 400 -23.29 32.67 9.61
CA ALA A 400 -22.33 31.84 10.34
C ALA A 400 -22.82 30.38 10.39
N ALA A 401 -21.91 29.41 10.29
CA ALA A 401 -22.22 27.99 10.41
C ALA A 401 -22.83 27.71 11.81
N PRO A 402 -24.05 27.14 11.90
CA PRO A 402 -24.66 26.84 13.18
C PRO A 402 -23.92 25.67 13.86
N PRO A 403 -23.60 25.76 15.17
CA PRO A 403 -22.84 24.71 15.85
C PRO A 403 -23.68 23.45 16.09
N ILE A 404 -23.14 22.31 15.68
CA ILE A 404 -23.68 20.96 15.87
C ILE A 404 -22.66 20.21 16.74
N GLY A 405 -22.90 20.23 18.05
CA GLY A 405 -22.05 19.51 19.02
C GLY A 405 -22.37 18.01 19.14
N ASP A 406 -23.48 17.55 18.58
CA ASP A 406 -23.88 16.14 18.53
C ASP A 406 -24.82 15.93 17.34
N ILE A 407 -24.42 15.08 16.38
CA ILE A 407 -25.21 14.80 15.16
C ILE A 407 -26.56 14.12 15.46
N ARG A 408 -26.71 13.50 16.62
CA ARG A 408 -27.94 12.83 17.06
C ARG A 408 -29.01 13.82 17.52
N SER A 409 -28.64 15.08 17.76
CA SER A 409 -29.49 16.11 18.38
C SER A 409 -29.64 17.37 17.53
N VAL A 410 -29.84 17.21 16.22
CA VAL A 410 -30.03 18.31 15.25
C VAL A 410 -31.49 18.78 15.25
N GLY A 411 -31.81 19.72 16.16
CA GLY A 411 -33.20 20.16 16.37
C GLY A 411 -33.72 21.29 15.46
N THR A 412 -32.85 22.16 14.93
CA THR A 412 -33.28 23.41 14.26
C THR A 412 -33.22 23.33 12.74
N ALA A 413 -34.07 24.12 12.07
CA ALA A 413 -34.07 24.22 10.60
C ALA A 413 -32.72 24.71 10.06
N ALA A 414 -32.08 25.69 10.73
CA ALA A 414 -30.78 26.20 10.33
C ALA A 414 -29.68 25.11 10.36
N LYS A 415 -29.67 24.23 11.36
CA LYS A 415 -28.71 23.12 11.43
C LYS A 415 -28.94 22.10 10.30
N ARG A 416 -30.20 21.78 9.99
CA ARG A 416 -30.54 20.89 8.87
C ARG A 416 -30.12 21.50 7.53
N GLN A 417 -30.40 22.78 7.31
CA GLN A 417 -29.96 23.52 6.11
C GLN A 417 -28.44 23.55 5.98
N TYR A 418 -27.71 23.67 7.09
CA TYR A 418 -26.25 23.57 7.07
C TYR A 418 -25.76 22.20 6.64
N LEU A 419 -26.37 21.11 7.15
CA LEU A 419 -26.05 19.75 6.72
C LEU A 419 -26.42 19.50 5.25
N ASP A 420 -27.58 19.99 4.79
CA ASP A 420 -27.97 19.93 3.37
C ASP A 420 -26.96 20.66 2.48
N TRP A 421 -26.46 21.81 2.92
CA TRP A 421 -25.40 22.56 2.24
C TRP A 421 -24.07 21.79 2.22
N CYS A 422 -23.68 21.18 3.34
CA CYS A 422 -22.49 20.31 3.40
C CYS A 422 -22.63 19.11 2.46
N GLY A 423 -23.83 18.54 2.34
CA GLY A 423 -24.15 17.50 1.38
C GLY A 423 -23.95 17.98 -0.05
N SER A 424 -24.55 19.11 -0.42
CA SER A 424 -24.36 19.66 -1.77
C SER A 424 -22.89 19.94 -2.09
N LEU A 425 -22.11 20.42 -1.11
CA LEU A 425 -20.68 20.62 -1.27
C LEU A 425 -19.91 19.31 -1.52
N LEU A 426 -20.22 18.25 -0.77
CA LEU A 426 -19.67 16.91 -1.00
C LEU A 426 -20.06 16.34 -2.37
N GLY A 427 -21.32 16.53 -2.77
CA GLY A 427 -21.84 16.21 -4.10
C GLY A 427 -21.01 16.89 -5.19
N GLN A 428 -20.84 18.21 -5.10
CA GLN A 428 -20.04 18.97 -6.07
C GLN A 428 -18.58 18.53 -6.11
N ALA A 429 -17.95 18.25 -4.96
CA ALA A 429 -16.56 17.78 -4.89
C ALA A 429 -16.38 16.42 -5.58
N THR A 430 -17.26 15.47 -5.32
CA THR A 430 -17.22 14.14 -5.96
C THR A 430 -17.51 14.20 -7.46
N LEU A 431 -18.47 15.03 -7.90
CA LEU A 431 -18.72 15.29 -9.32
C LEU A 431 -17.48 15.90 -10.00
N ALA A 432 -16.78 16.82 -9.34
CA ALA A 432 -15.57 17.43 -9.89
C ALA A 432 -14.41 16.43 -10.05
N VAL A 433 -14.28 15.45 -9.15
CA VAL A 433 -13.31 14.35 -9.31
C VAL A 433 -13.69 13.45 -10.47
N ARG A 434 -14.96 13.03 -10.55
CA ARG A 434 -15.52 12.27 -11.67
C ARG A 434 -15.25 12.96 -13.00
N ASP A 435 -15.53 14.25 -13.08
CA ASP A 435 -15.41 15.04 -14.30
C ASP A 435 -13.94 15.21 -14.72
N ALA A 436 -13.02 15.37 -13.77
CA ALA A 436 -11.60 15.39 -14.06
C ALA A 436 -11.11 14.06 -14.66
N VAL A 437 -11.57 12.94 -14.11
CA VAL A 437 -11.24 11.61 -14.63
C VAL A 437 -11.84 11.39 -16.01
N LYS A 438 -13.12 11.71 -16.24
CA LYS A 438 -13.76 11.58 -17.55
C LYS A 438 -13.19 12.55 -18.60
N ALA A 439 -12.71 13.72 -18.19
CA ALA A 439 -12.03 14.64 -19.10
C ALA A 439 -10.68 14.09 -19.56
N ALA A 440 -9.93 13.44 -18.67
CA ALA A 440 -8.66 12.82 -19.01
C ALA A 440 -8.84 11.49 -19.79
N VAL A 441 -9.82 10.68 -19.40
CA VAL A 441 -10.12 9.37 -19.99
C VAL A 441 -11.64 9.23 -20.18
N PRO A 442 -12.19 9.65 -21.34
CA PRO A 442 -13.64 9.66 -21.58
C PRO A 442 -14.33 8.30 -21.49
N ALA A 443 -13.58 7.21 -21.68
CA ALA A 443 -14.10 5.85 -21.59
C ALA A 443 -14.24 5.32 -20.14
N THR A 444 -13.82 6.10 -19.13
CA THR A 444 -13.85 5.64 -17.74
C THR A 444 -15.26 5.37 -17.26
N GLN A 445 -15.49 4.15 -16.78
CA GLN A 445 -16.61 3.85 -15.89
C GLN A 445 -16.32 4.45 -14.51
N THR A 446 -17.19 5.33 -14.06
CA THR A 446 -17.06 6.00 -12.77
C THR A 446 -17.98 5.38 -11.74
N LEU A 447 -17.40 4.99 -10.62
CA LEU A 447 -18.06 4.35 -9.51
C LEU A 447 -17.93 5.26 -8.27
N LEU A 448 -18.89 5.16 -7.35
CA LEU A 448 -18.90 5.92 -6.13
C LEU A 448 -19.24 4.99 -4.96
N LEU A 449 -18.42 5.04 -3.91
CA LEU A 449 -18.68 4.35 -2.66
C LEU A 449 -19.60 5.19 -1.76
N PHE A 450 -20.61 4.55 -1.18
CA PHE A 450 -21.34 5.11 -0.04
C PHE A 450 -21.36 4.13 1.12
N TYR A 451 -21.29 4.64 2.34
CA TYR A 451 -21.21 3.85 3.57
C TYR A 451 -22.58 3.76 4.24
N ALA A 452 -23.28 2.63 4.05
CA ALA A 452 -24.62 2.45 4.62
C ALA A 452 -24.69 2.57 6.12
N PRO A 453 -23.74 2.04 6.93
CA PRO A 453 -23.82 2.12 8.38
C PRO A 453 -23.94 3.56 8.90
N GLN A 454 -23.36 4.54 8.21
CA GLN A 454 -23.50 5.94 8.57
C GLN A 454 -24.81 6.55 8.05
N VAL A 455 -25.17 6.28 6.80
CA VAL A 455 -26.35 6.87 6.13
C VAL A 455 -27.67 6.32 6.69
N LEU A 456 -27.68 5.05 7.11
CA LEU A 456 -28.84 4.35 7.64
C LEU A 456 -28.87 4.32 9.18
N ASN A 457 -28.01 5.10 9.84
CA ASN A 457 -27.93 5.11 11.30
C ASN A 457 -29.17 5.79 11.93
N ALA A 458 -30.07 4.98 12.50
CA ALA A 458 -31.28 5.47 13.16
C ALA A 458 -31.01 6.40 14.36
N ALA A 459 -29.83 6.32 14.98
CA ALA A 459 -29.43 7.22 16.08
C ALA A 459 -29.00 8.61 15.57
N ALA A 460 -28.59 8.74 14.31
CA ALA A 460 -28.13 9.98 13.69
C ALA A 460 -28.89 10.25 12.38
N PRO A 461 -30.23 10.39 12.40
CA PRO A 461 -31.07 10.42 11.21
C PRO A 461 -30.84 11.65 10.32
N GLU A 462 -30.14 12.67 10.81
CA GLU A 462 -29.87 13.91 10.05
C GLU A 462 -28.55 13.83 9.29
N LEU A 463 -27.73 12.78 9.51
CA LEU A 463 -26.42 12.61 8.88
C LEU A 463 -26.50 12.29 7.38
N LEU A 464 -27.59 11.64 6.94
CA LEU A 464 -27.84 11.39 5.52
C LEU A 464 -27.89 12.67 4.68
N ARG A 465 -28.22 13.82 5.28
CA ARG A 465 -28.22 15.11 4.59
C ARG A 465 -26.83 15.51 4.09
N ALA A 466 -25.81 15.23 4.90
CA ALA A 466 -24.43 15.56 4.59
C ALA A 466 -23.74 14.47 3.76
N ASN A 467 -24.12 13.19 3.91
CA ASN A 467 -23.38 12.04 3.36
C ASN A 467 -24.16 11.19 2.35
N LEU A 468 -25.34 11.62 1.91
CA LEU A 468 -26.05 11.06 0.76
C LEU A 468 -26.66 12.20 -0.09
N PRO A 469 -25.81 13.05 -0.70
CA PRO A 469 -26.28 14.20 -1.46
C PRO A 469 -27.06 13.81 -2.73
N GLY A 470 -28.04 14.65 -3.09
CA GLY A 470 -28.91 14.43 -4.26
C GLY A 470 -28.14 14.46 -5.59
N GLU A 471 -26.99 15.12 -5.63
CA GLU A 471 -26.04 15.16 -6.74
C GLU A 471 -25.57 13.77 -7.20
N TRP A 472 -25.67 12.75 -6.34
CA TRP A 472 -25.30 11.37 -6.68
C TRP A 472 -26.42 10.59 -7.39
N ALA A 473 -27.61 11.17 -7.51
CA ALA A 473 -28.72 10.54 -8.18
C ALA A 473 -28.37 10.16 -9.63
N TYR A 474 -28.91 9.03 -10.09
CA TYR A 474 -28.78 8.62 -11.49
C TYR A 474 -29.19 9.76 -12.44
N PRO A 475 -28.41 10.08 -13.49
CA PRO A 475 -27.28 9.30 -14.05
C PRO A 475 -25.88 9.81 -13.65
N ALA A 476 -25.70 10.41 -12.47
CA ALA A 476 -24.42 11.03 -12.11
C ALA A 476 -23.21 10.07 -12.11
N PHE A 477 -23.38 8.84 -11.64
CA PHE A 477 -22.35 7.80 -11.64
C PHE A 477 -22.84 6.57 -12.40
N ASP A 478 -21.90 5.82 -12.97
CA ASP A 478 -22.22 4.60 -13.73
C ASP A 478 -22.59 3.46 -12.77
N VAL A 479 -21.99 3.45 -11.57
CA VAL A 479 -22.27 2.47 -10.50
C VAL A 479 -22.20 3.15 -9.13
N LEU A 480 -23.19 2.91 -8.28
CA LEU A 480 -23.09 3.15 -6.84
C LEU A 480 -22.70 1.85 -6.16
N GLN A 481 -21.60 1.85 -5.41
CA GLN A 481 -21.13 0.72 -4.62
C GLN A 481 -21.41 0.98 -3.15
N LEU A 482 -21.90 -0.07 -2.49
CA LEU A 482 -22.17 -0.07 -1.07
C LEU A 482 -20.98 -0.65 -0.32
N GLU A 483 -20.52 0.05 0.71
CA GLU A 483 -19.74 -0.54 1.78
C GLU A 483 -20.65 -0.83 2.98
N ASP A 484 -20.58 -2.06 3.47
CA ASP A 484 -21.33 -2.53 4.62
C ASP A 484 -20.52 -3.57 5.40
N TYR A 485 -20.81 -3.72 6.68
CA TYR A 485 -20.20 -4.71 7.56
C TYR A 485 -21.29 -5.63 8.11
N ASP A 486 -20.97 -6.91 8.33
CA ASP A 486 -21.82 -7.82 9.06
C ASP A 486 -21.72 -7.54 10.56
N PHE A 487 -22.61 -6.70 11.09
CA PHE A 487 -22.72 -6.44 12.54
C PHE A 487 -23.45 -7.57 13.29
#